data_AF-A0AAX1BJW1-F1
#
_entry.id   AF-A0AAX1BJW1-F1
#
_cell.length_a   1.000
_cell.length_b   1.000
_cell.length_c   1.000
_cell.angle_alpha   90.00
_cell.angle_beta   90.00
_cell.angle_gamma   90.00
#
_symmetry.space_group_name_H-M   'P 1'
#
loop_
_entity.id
_entity.type
_entity.pdbx_description
1 polymer ?
#
loop_
_entity_poly.entity_id
_entity_poly.type
_entity_poly.pdbx_seq_one_letter_code
_entity_poly.pdbx_strand_id
1 'polypeptide(L)'
;CDVFVMDAFGTAHRAQASTHGIGKFADVACAGPLLAAELDALGKALKEPARPMVAIVGGSKVSTKLTVLDSLSKIADQLIVGGGIANTFIAAQGHDVGKSLYEADLVDEAKRLLTTCNIPVPSDVRVATEFSETAPATLKSVNDVKADEQIL
;
A
#
# COMPACT_ATOMS: atom_id res chain seq x y z
N CYS A 1 23.52 -18.71 -24.73
CA CYS A 1 24.04 -19.57 -23.64
C CYS A 1 23.19 -20.82 -23.62
N ASP A 2 23.72 -21.92 -23.09
CA ASP A 2 22.98 -23.18 -23.01
C ASP A 2 21.84 -23.09 -21.97
N VAL A 3 22.06 -22.35 -20.87
CA VAL A 3 21.07 -22.12 -19.82
C VAL A 3 21.02 -20.64 -19.45
N PHE A 4 19.81 -20.08 -19.33
CA PHE A 4 19.53 -18.77 -18.76
C PHE A 4 18.79 -18.92 -17.42
N VAL A 5 19.30 -18.25 -16.38
CA VAL A 5 18.71 -18.27 -15.04
C VAL A 5 18.25 -16.85 -14.69
N MET A 6 16.95 -16.65 -14.56
CA MET A 6 16.37 -15.38 -14.13
C MET A 6 16.23 -15.36 -12.61
N ASP A 7 17.13 -14.66 -11.92
CA ASP A 7 17.15 -14.56 -10.46
C ASP A 7 16.98 -13.13 -9.94
N ALA A 8 16.33 -12.26 -10.73
CA ALA A 8 16.19 -10.84 -10.46
C ALA A 8 14.72 -10.39 -10.43
N PHE A 9 13.96 -10.78 -9.40
CA PHE A 9 12.51 -10.49 -9.29
C PHE A 9 12.18 -9.00 -9.47
N GLY A 10 12.97 -8.10 -8.87
CA GLY A 10 12.75 -6.66 -8.95
C GLY A 10 12.73 -6.07 -10.38
N THR A 11 13.31 -6.76 -11.36
CA THR A 11 13.30 -6.35 -12.78
C THR A 11 12.32 -7.17 -13.63
N ALA A 12 11.76 -8.26 -13.10
CA ALA A 12 10.91 -9.20 -13.84
C ALA A 12 9.60 -8.59 -14.36
N HIS A 13 9.13 -7.49 -13.76
CA HIS A 13 7.94 -6.77 -14.19
C HIS A 13 8.14 -5.95 -15.48
N ARG A 14 9.35 -5.90 -16.05
CA ARG A 14 9.67 -5.17 -17.28
C ARG A 14 10.18 -6.10 -18.37
N ALA A 15 9.62 -5.98 -19.57
CA ALA A 15 10.07 -6.70 -20.74
C ALA A 15 11.33 -6.04 -21.33
N GLN A 16 12.52 -6.54 -20.98
CA GLN A 16 13.81 -6.03 -21.46
C GLN A 16 14.68 -7.16 -22.00
N ALA A 17 15.76 -6.83 -22.71
CA ALA A 17 16.65 -7.82 -23.32
C ALA A 17 17.21 -8.82 -22.30
N SER A 18 17.63 -8.35 -21.12
CA SER A 18 18.24 -9.16 -20.06
C SER A 18 17.26 -9.90 -19.14
N THR A 19 15.96 -9.55 -19.16
CA THR A 19 14.94 -10.11 -18.25
C THR A 19 13.95 -11.01 -18.96
N HIS A 20 13.59 -10.68 -20.20
CA HIS A 20 12.57 -11.34 -21.01
C HIS A 20 13.12 -11.80 -22.34
N GLY A 21 13.88 -10.93 -23.02
CA GLY A 21 14.40 -11.17 -24.36
C GLY A 21 15.24 -12.44 -24.42
N ILE A 22 16.32 -12.50 -23.64
CA ILE A 22 17.21 -13.66 -23.59
C ILE A 22 16.48 -14.95 -23.18
N GLY A 23 15.51 -14.87 -22.26
CA GLY A 23 14.72 -16.03 -21.82
C GLY A 23 13.84 -16.65 -22.91
N LYS A 24 13.53 -15.91 -23.98
CA LYS A 24 12.82 -16.44 -25.15
C LYS A 24 13.71 -17.21 -26.12
N PHE A 25 15.03 -16.96 -26.10
CA PHE A 25 15.97 -17.47 -27.10
C PHE A 25 17.03 -18.41 -26.50
N ALA A 26 17.11 -18.51 -25.17
CA ALA A 26 17.93 -19.52 -24.51
C ALA A 26 17.29 -20.91 -24.68
N ASP A 27 18.09 -21.94 -24.91
CA ASP A 27 17.61 -23.32 -25.06
C ASP A 27 16.90 -23.81 -23.79
N VAL A 28 17.41 -23.42 -22.62
CA VAL A 28 16.78 -23.64 -21.32
C VAL A 28 16.70 -22.32 -20.55
N ALA A 29 15.51 -21.98 -20.06
CA ALA A 29 15.28 -20.84 -19.19
C ALA A 29 14.64 -21.28 -17.87
N CYS A 30 15.18 -20.85 -16.73
CA CYS A 30 14.64 -21.17 -15.42
C CYS A 30 14.64 -19.98 -14.46
N ALA A 31 13.87 -20.10 -13.39
CA ALA A 31 13.94 -19.20 -12.24
C ALA A 31 15.14 -19.60 -11.37
N GLY A 32 15.91 -18.61 -10.92
CA GLY A 32 16.87 -18.82 -9.85
C GLY A 32 16.19 -18.93 -8.48
N PRO A 33 16.97 -19.26 -7.43
CA PRO A 33 16.43 -19.50 -6.09
C PRO A 33 15.81 -18.26 -5.43
N LEU A 34 16.33 -17.05 -5.67
CA LEU A 34 15.77 -15.81 -5.11
C LEU A 34 14.42 -15.48 -5.77
N LEU A 35 14.36 -15.59 -7.10
CA LEU A 35 13.10 -15.36 -7.81
C LEU A 35 12.04 -16.40 -7.44
N ALA A 36 12.43 -17.68 -7.35
CA ALA A 36 11.53 -18.75 -6.93
C ALA A 36 11.00 -18.53 -5.51
N ALA A 37 11.87 -18.19 -4.56
CA ALA A 37 11.48 -17.90 -3.18
C ALA A 37 10.49 -16.73 -3.07
N GLU A 38 10.69 -15.67 -3.86
CA GLU A 38 9.80 -14.52 -3.89
C GLU A 38 8.41 -14.89 -4.46
N LEU A 39 8.37 -15.67 -5.55
CA LEU A 39 7.11 -16.17 -6.13
C LEU A 39 6.36 -17.08 -5.16
N ASP A 40 7.06 -17.95 -4.45
CA ASP A 40 6.47 -18.83 -3.44
C ASP A 40 5.90 -18.03 -2.26
N ALA A 41 6.63 -17.02 -1.78
CA ALA A 41 6.17 -16.14 -0.70
C ALA A 41 4.92 -15.36 -1.11
N LEU A 42 4.92 -14.75 -2.29
CA LEU A 42 3.76 -14.04 -2.85
C LEU A 42 2.59 -14.98 -3.09
N GLY A 43 2.85 -16.18 -3.61
CA GLY A 43 1.84 -17.22 -3.82
C GLY A 43 1.13 -17.60 -2.53
N LYS A 44 1.88 -17.86 -1.46
CA LYS A 44 1.33 -18.15 -0.12
C LYS A 44 0.50 -16.98 0.41
N ALA A 45 0.98 -15.75 0.27
CA ALA A 45 0.28 -14.57 0.80
C ALA A 45 -0.99 -14.18 0.01
N LEU A 46 -1.03 -14.41 -1.29
CA LEU A 46 -2.11 -13.91 -2.17
C LEU A 46 -3.10 -14.98 -2.61
N LYS A 47 -2.69 -16.25 -2.75
CA LYS A 47 -3.58 -17.33 -3.22
C LYS A 47 -4.19 -18.13 -2.07
N GLU A 48 -3.36 -18.53 -1.11
CA GLU A 48 -3.75 -19.39 0.01
C GLU A 48 -3.24 -18.83 1.35
N PRO A 49 -3.61 -17.59 1.72
CA PRO A 49 -3.13 -17.01 2.97
C PRO A 49 -3.67 -17.79 4.17
N ALA A 50 -2.79 -18.00 5.16
CA ALA A 50 -3.23 -18.39 6.49
C ALA A 50 -4.13 -17.28 7.06
N ARG A 51 -5.30 -17.66 7.60
CA ARG A 51 -6.30 -16.72 8.11
C ARG A 51 -6.27 -16.64 9.64
N PRO A 52 -6.48 -15.44 10.23
CA PRO A 52 -6.81 -14.18 9.56
C PRO A 52 -5.61 -13.54 8.85
N MET A 53 -5.80 -13.08 7.62
CA MET A 53 -4.82 -12.36 6.81
C MET A 53 -5.04 -10.86 6.97
N VAL A 54 -4.00 -10.16 7.44
CA VAL A 54 -4.00 -8.71 7.58
C VAL A 54 -3.05 -8.09 6.56
N ALA A 55 -3.57 -7.17 5.76
CA ALA A 55 -2.78 -6.36 4.84
C ALA A 55 -2.54 -4.97 5.44
N ILE A 56 -1.30 -4.48 5.42
CA ILE A 56 -0.96 -3.12 5.86
C ILE A 56 -0.43 -2.34 4.65
N VAL A 57 -1.12 -1.26 4.28
CA VAL A 57 -0.77 -0.44 3.12
C VAL A 57 -0.58 1.01 3.56
N GLY A 58 0.68 1.40 3.69
CA GLY A 58 1.08 2.79 3.94
C GLY A 58 1.45 3.53 2.65
N GLY A 59 1.47 4.86 2.73
CA GLY A 59 1.94 5.72 1.66
C GLY A 59 1.38 7.14 1.78
N SER A 60 1.84 8.02 0.91
CA SER A 60 1.40 9.42 0.88
C SER A 60 0.18 9.66 -0.01
N LYS A 61 -0.13 8.75 -0.94
CA LYS A 61 -1.20 8.91 -1.94
C LYS A 61 -1.95 7.59 -2.20
N VAL A 62 -3.26 7.64 -2.09
CA VAL A 62 -4.21 6.57 -2.47
C VAL A 62 -4.11 6.27 -3.96
N SER A 63 -4.00 7.28 -4.83
CA SER A 63 -3.97 7.13 -6.29
C SER A 63 -2.89 6.13 -6.77
N THR A 64 -1.71 6.19 -6.15
CA THR A 64 -0.58 5.31 -6.48
C THR A 64 -0.72 3.86 -5.97
N LYS A 65 -1.68 3.62 -5.06
CA LYS A 65 -1.87 2.34 -4.36
C LYS A 65 -3.26 1.75 -4.57
N LEU A 66 -4.14 2.40 -5.33
CA LEU A 66 -5.53 2.00 -5.45
C LEU A 66 -5.69 0.57 -5.96
N THR A 67 -4.98 0.19 -7.03
CA THR A 67 -5.00 -1.18 -7.57
C THR A 67 -4.57 -2.23 -6.54
N VAL A 68 -3.62 -1.87 -5.66
CA VAL A 68 -3.14 -2.76 -4.60
C VAL A 68 -4.18 -2.87 -3.48
N LEU A 69 -4.74 -1.74 -3.03
CA LEU A 69 -5.84 -1.71 -2.06
C LEU A 69 -7.04 -2.52 -2.54
N ASP A 70 -7.40 -2.40 -3.81
CA ASP A 70 -8.50 -3.14 -4.44
C ASP A 70 -8.26 -4.65 -4.55
N SER A 71 -7.02 -5.02 -4.81
CA SER A 71 -6.66 -6.44 -4.89
C SER A 71 -6.65 -7.07 -3.51
N LEU A 72 -6.07 -6.37 -2.53
CA LEU A 72 -5.95 -6.85 -1.15
C LEU A 72 -7.29 -6.83 -0.40
N SER A 73 -8.17 -5.85 -0.65
CA SER A 73 -9.50 -5.77 -0.01
C SER A 73 -10.39 -6.98 -0.33
N LYS A 74 -10.11 -7.70 -1.42
CA LYS A 74 -10.83 -8.92 -1.83
C LYS A 74 -10.25 -10.19 -1.20
N ILE A 75 -9.04 -10.14 -0.65
CA ILE A 75 -8.29 -11.31 -0.18
C ILE A 75 -8.15 -11.28 1.35
N ALA A 76 -7.76 -10.12 1.88
CA ALA A 76 -7.48 -9.90 3.30
C ALA A 76 -8.75 -9.92 4.14
N ASP A 77 -8.65 -10.45 5.36
CA ASP A 77 -9.71 -10.37 6.37
C ASP A 77 -9.77 -8.96 6.99
N GLN A 78 -8.63 -8.25 7.02
CA GLN A 78 -8.53 -6.87 7.45
C GLN A 78 -7.47 -6.12 6.65
N LEU A 79 -7.75 -4.86 6.32
CA LEU A 79 -6.83 -3.97 5.61
C LEU A 79 -6.59 -2.72 6.46
N ILE A 80 -5.34 -2.51 6.88
CA ILE A 80 -4.90 -1.34 7.63
C ILE A 80 -4.24 -0.35 6.68
N VAL A 81 -4.70 0.90 6.71
CA VAL A 81 -4.13 1.99 5.91
C VAL A 81 -3.33 2.95 6.79
N GLY A 82 -2.25 3.52 6.26
CA GLY A 82 -1.37 4.43 7.00
C GLY A 82 -0.84 5.59 6.15
N GLY A 83 -0.38 6.66 6.81
CA GLY A 83 0.13 7.88 6.15
C GLY A 83 -0.95 8.70 5.46
N GLY A 84 -0.60 9.41 4.38
CA GLY A 84 -1.56 10.20 3.58
C GLY A 84 -2.71 9.39 2.98
N ILE A 85 -2.52 8.07 2.79
CA ILE A 85 -3.62 7.16 2.45
C ILE A 85 -4.66 7.19 3.57
N ALA A 86 -4.26 6.99 4.83
CA ALA A 86 -5.18 6.99 5.97
C ALA A 86 -5.95 8.31 6.11
N ASN A 87 -5.32 9.46 5.86
CA ASN A 87 -5.99 10.76 5.89
C ASN A 87 -7.18 10.85 4.93
N THR A 88 -7.08 10.22 3.74
CA THR A 88 -8.21 10.16 2.80
C THR A 88 -9.36 9.31 3.34
N PHE A 89 -9.07 8.22 4.07
CA PHE A 89 -10.07 7.40 4.74
C PHE A 89 -10.68 8.08 5.97
N ILE A 90 -9.90 8.87 6.71
CA ILE A 90 -10.37 9.73 7.81
C ILE A 90 -11.39 10.75 7.27
N ALA A 91 -11.02 11.45 6.19
CA ALA A 91 -11.93 12.37 5.51
C ALA A 91 -13.18 11.65 4.94
N ALA A 92 -13.03 10.42 4.44
CA ALA A 92 -14.15 9.61 3.96
C ALA A 92 -15.16 9.23 5.05
N GLN A 93 -14.74 9.12 6.31
CA GLN A 93 -15.62 8.94 7.46
C GLN A 93 -16.22 10.26 7.98
N GLY A 94 -15.88 11.40 7.38
CA GLY A 94 -16.44 12.72 7.71
C GLY A 94 -15.67 13.49 8.78
N HIS A 95 -14.46 13.04 9.14
CA HIS A 95 -13.59 13.78 10.06
C HIS A 95 -12.81 14.87 9.33
N ASP A 96 -12.54 15.98 10.02
CA ASP A 96 -11.64 17.02 9.50
C ASP A 96 -10.19 16.53 9.55
N VAL A 97 -9.43 16.83 8.50
CA VAL A 97 -8.01 16.53 8.39
C VAL A 97 -7.15 17.78 8.29
N GLY A 98 -7.72 18.98 8.40
CA GLY A 98 -6.99 20.25 8.34
C GLY A 98 -6.16 20.39 7.07
N LYS A 99 -4.85 20.62 7.25
CA LYS A 99 -3.84 20.71 6.17
C LYS A 99 -3.17 19.38 5.83
N SER A 100 -3.64 18.26 6.37
CA SER A 100 -3.04 16.96 6.12
C SER A 100 -3.04 16.61 4.64
N LEU A 101 -2.06 15.82 4.20
CA LEU A 101 -2.05 15.30 2.85
C LEU A 101 -3.17 14.26 2.66
N TYR A 102 -4.13 14.54 1.79
CA TYR A 102 -5.17 13.60 1.35
C TYR A 102 -5.59 13.91 -0.10
N GLU A 103 -6.29 12.97 -0.74
CA GLU A 103 -6.79 13.10 -2.12
C GLU A 103 -8.31 13.25 -2.10
N ALA A 104 -8.80 14.49 -2.13
CA ALA A 104 -10.22 14.83 -2.00
C ALA A 104 -11.10 14.18 -3.09
N ASP A 105 -10.55 14.07 -4.30
CA ASP A 105 -11.12 13.41 -5.48
C ASP A 105 -11.25 11.88 -5.35
N LEU A 106 -10.57 11.27 -4.38
CA LEU A 106 -10.63 9.83 -4.09
C LEU A 106 -11.38 9.48 -2.80
N VAL A 107 -12.04 10.45 -2.17
CA VAL A 107 -12.83 10.23 -0.95
C VAL A 107 -13.96 9.22 -1.18
N ASP A 108 -14.67 9.32 -2.30
CA ASP A 108 -15.77 8.39 -2.61
C ASP A 108 -15.27 6.97 -2.87
N GLU A 109 -14.07 6.84 -3.41
CA GLU A 109 -13.41 5.55 -3.61
C GLU A 109 -12.94 4.94 -2.27
N ALA A 110 -12.41 5.76 -1.37
CA ALA A 110 -12.11 5.33 0.00
C ALA A 110 -13.38 4.86 0.73
N LYS A 111 -14.52 5.55 0.58
CA LYS A 111 -15.83 5.10 1.10
C LYS A 111 -16.23 3.75 0.52
N ARG A 112 -16.03 3.53 -0.78
CA ARG A 112 -16.30 2.23 -1.41
C ARG A 112 -15.43 1.11 -0.84
N LEU A 113 -14.16 1.39 -0.54
CA LEU A 113 -13.28 0.40 0.08
C LEU A 113 -13.67 0.07 1.53
N LEU A 114 -14.08 1.08 2.31
CA LEU A 114 -14.59 0.90 3.68
C LEU A 114 -15.80 -0.04 3.75
N THR A 115 -16.62 -0.12 2.70
CA THR A 115 -17.76 -1.05 2.64
C THR A 115 -17.41 -2.43 2.12
N THR A 116 -16.25 -2.58 1.48
CA THR A 116 -15.82 -3.85 0.83
C THR A 116 -15.02 -4.74 1.79
N CYS A 117 -14.18 -4.15 2.64
CA CYS A 117 -13.28 -4.87 3.54
C CYS A 117 -13.30 -4.21 4.93
N ASN A 118 -12.94 -4.97 5.97
CA ASN A 118 -12.75 -4.41 7.30
C ASN A 118 -11.50 -3.52 7.32
N ILE A 119 -11.71 -2.21 7.34
CA ILE A 119 -10.64 -1.21 7.37
C ILE A 119 -10.82 -0.34 8.62
N PRO A 120 -10.03 -0.56 9.69
CA PRO A 120 -10.03 0.33 10.84
C PRO A 120 -9.39 1.67 10.44
N VAL A 121 -10.09 2.76 10.75
CA VAL A 121 -9.59 4.13 10.60
C VAL A 121 -9.01 4.59 11.94
N PRO A 122 -7.88 5.34 11.96
CA PRO A 122 -7.25 5.79 13.19
C PRO A 122 -8.22 6.59 14.08
N SER A 123 -8.30 6.23 15.36
CA SER A 123 -9.06 6.98 16.38
C SER A 123 -8.32 8.20 16.90
N ASP A 124 -6.99 8.16 16.86
CA ASP A 124 -6.08 9.18 17.34
C ASP A 124 -4.91 9.37 16.36
N VAL A 125 -4.36 10.58 16.35
CA VAL A 125 -3.36 11.03 15.39
C VAL A 125 -2.37 11.98 16.07
N ARG A 126 -1.14 12.03 15.56
CA ARG A 126 -0.18 13.07 15.92
C ARG A 126 -0.25 14.20 14.89
N VAL A 127 -0.45 15.42 15.40
CA VAL A 127 -0.57 16.61 14.57
C VAL A 127 0.46 17.67 14.93
N ALA A 128 0.82 18.48 13.95
CA ALA A 128 1.55 19.74 14.14
C ALA A 128 1.07 20.80 13.15
N THR A 129 1.45 22.06 13.36
CA THR A 129 1.12 23.17 12.46
C THR A 129 2.05 23.29 11.26
N GLU A 130 3.18 22.59 11.28
CA GLU A 130 4.19 22.56 10.22
C GLU A 130 4.89 21.19 10.15
N PHE A 131 5.45 20.83 9.00
CA PHE A 131 6.15 19.57 8.79
C PHE A 131 7.66 19.83 8.96
N SER A 132 8.13 19.68 10.19
CA SER A 132 9.53 19.91 10.58
C SER A 132 9.92 19.00 11.74
N GLU A 133 11.19 18.61 11.80
CA GLU A 133 11.75 17.85 12.93
C GLU A 133 11.66 18.61 14.26
N THR A 134 11.57 19.94 14.21
CA THR A 134 11.47 20.82 15.38
C THR A 134 10.04 21.17 15.77
N ALA A 135 9.05 20.79 14.96
CA ALA A 135 7.65 21.14 15.22
C ALA A 135 7.12 20.36 16.43
N PRO A 136 6.43 21.02 17.39
CA PRO A 136 5.84 20.32 18.52
C PRO A 136 4.67 19.43 18.05
N ALA A 137 4.84 18.10 18.13
CA ALA A 137 3.82 17.14 17.77
C ALA A 137 2.90 16.83 18.98
N THR A 138 1.59 17.01 18.79
CA THR A 138 0.58 16.76 19.82
C THR A 138 -0.26 15.54 19.46
N LEU A 139 -0.51 14.65 20.42
CA LEU A 139 -1.46 13.55 20.25
C LEU A 139 -2.89 14.07 20.41
N LYS A 140 -3.78 13.73 19.50
CA LYS A 140 -5.19 14.11 19.54
C LYS A 140 -6.09 13.00 19.06
N SER A 141 -7.36 13.06 19.46
CA SER A 141 -8.43 12.34 18.78
C SER A 141 -8.54 12.81 17.33
N VAL A 142 -8.90 11.92 16.42
CA VAL A 142 -9.16 12.25 15.01
C VAL A 142 -10.29 13.29 14.85
N ASN A 143 -11.16 13.42 15.85
CA ASN A 143 -12.23 14.43 15.86
C ASN A 143 -11.76 15.84 16.24
N ASP A 144 -10.53 15.99 16.77
CA ASP A 144 -10.03 17.24 17.35
C ASP A 144 -8.90 17.88 16.52
N VAL A 145 -8.73 17.43 15.27
CA VAL A 145 -7.78 18.00 14.31
C VAL A 145 -8.26 19.40 13.91
N LYS A 146 -7.41 20.41 14.05
CA LYS A 146 -7.74 21.79 13.70
C LYS A 146 -7.43 22.11 12.24
N ALA A 147 -8.10 23.12 11.69
CA ALA A 147 -7.93 23.56 10.31
C ALA A 147 -6.49 23.98 9.94
N ASP A 148 -5.68 24.44 10.90
CA ASP A 148 -4.30 24.86 10.69
C ASP A 148 -3.26 23.77 10.97
N GLU A 149 -3.70 22.59 11.40
CA GLU A 149 -2.86 21.43 11.72
C GLU A 149 -2.81 20.41 10.58
N GLN A 150 -1.76 19.58 10.57
CA GLN A 150 -1.63 18.43 9.69
C GLN A 150 -1.24 17.19 10.49
N ILE A 151 -1.81 16.05 10.11
CA ILE A 151 -1.44 14.71 10.58
C ILE A 151 -0.09 14.36 9.96
N LEU A 152 0.87 14.00 10.81
CA LEU A 152 2.28 13.74 10.45
C LEU A 152 2.53 12.32 9.93
#